data_AF-A0A1G1PGK1-F1
#
_entry.id   AF-A0A1G1PGK1-F1
#
_cell.length_a   1.000
_cell.length_b   1.000
_cell.length_c   1.000
_cell.angle_alpha   90.00
_cell.angle_beta   90.00
_cell.angle_gamma   90.00
#
_symmetry.space_group_name_H-M   'P 1'
#
loop_
_entity.id
_entity.type
_entity.pdbx_description
1 polymer ?
#
loop_
_entity_poly.entity_id
_entity_poly.type
_entity_poly.pdbx_seq_one_letter_code
_entity_poly.pdbx_strand_id
1 'polypeptide(L)' 'MIRRVSVFIREVRTEMGKVSWSSRAELIGSTWVVMVSSLLLALVVGVFDFLCTTLIRWVVR' A
#
# COMPACT_ATOMS: atom_id res chain seq x y z
N MET A 1 -15.33 -33.92 -8.38
CA MET A 1 -15.19 -32.54 -7.86
C MET A 1 -14.07 -31.75 -8.55
N ILE A 2 -12.88 -32.32 -8.77
CA ILE A 2 -11.72 -31.67 -9.43
C ILE A 2 -12.07 -31.02 -10.79
N ARG A 3 -12.92 -31.66 -11.61
CA ARG A 3 -13.33 -31.12 -12.91
C ARG A 3 -14.14 -29.82 -12.82
N ARG A 4 -14.96 -29.62 -11.77
CA ARG A 4 -15.72 -28.38 -11.56
C ARG A 4 -14.82 -27.23 -11.16
N VAL A 5 -13.81 -27.50 -10.31
CA VAL A 5 -12.83 -26.49 -9.87
C VAL A 5 -11.99 -26.01 -11.06
N SER A 6 -11.56 -26.92 -11.93
CA SER A 6 -10.82 -26.56 -13.17
C SER A 6 -11.65 -25.67 -14.11
N VAL A 7 -12.95 -25.96 -14.26
CA VAL A 7 -13.87 -25.13 -15.06
C VAL A 7 -14.05 -23.75 -14.43
N PHE A 8 -14.24 -23.69 -13.11
CA PHE A 8 -14.39 -22.43 -12.38
C PHE A 8 -13.15 -21.52 -12.51
N ILE A 9 -11.93 -22.06 -12.39
CA ILE A 9 -10.70 -21.27 -12.59
C ILE A 9 -10.61 -20.73 -14.03
N ARG A 10 -11.07 -21.50 -15.02
CA ARG A 10 -11.09 -21.06 -16.42
C ARG A 10 -12.07 -19.92 -16.65
N GLU A 11 -13.25 -19.99 -16.04
CA GLU A 11 -14.26 -18.93 -16.07
C GLU A 11 -13.76 -17.66 -15.37
N VAL A 12 -13.17 -17.78 -14.18
CA VAL A 12 -12.57 -16.65 -13.45
C VAL A 12 -11.49 -15.95 -14.27
N ARG A 13 -10.59 -16.71 -14.91
CA ARG A 13 -9.57 -16.12 -15.79
C ARG A 13 -10.18 -15.35 -16.96
N THR A 14 -11.28 -15.84 -17.51
CA THR A 14 -11.98 -15.21 -18.64
C THR A 14 -12.66 -13.91 -18.20
N GLU A 15 -13.31 -13.90 -17.03
CA GLU A 15 -13.92 -12.68 -16.46
C GLU A 15 -12.87 -11.66 -16.00
N MET A 16 -11.74 -12.11 -15.43
CA MET A 16 -10.64 -11.20 -15.08
C MET A 16 -10.02 -10.51 -16.31
N GLY A 17 -10.16 -11.09 -17.51
CA GLY A 17 -9.73 -10.46 -18.75
C GLY A 17 -10.66 -9.34 -19.23
N LYS A 18 -11.91 -9.29 -18.74
CA LYS A 18 -12.86 -8.19 -19.02
C LYS A 18 -12.67 -7.01 -18.07
N VAL A 19 -11.89 -7.17 -17.01
CA VAL A 19 -11.55 -6.10 -16.08
C VAL A 19 -10.54 -5.18 -16.75
N SER A 20 -10.84 -3.88 -16.80
CA SER A 20 -9.93 -2.86 -17.26
C SER A 20 -8.84 -2.61 -16.22
N TRP A 21 -7.81 -3.46 -16.21
CA TRP A 21 -6.64 -3.24 -15.38
C TRP A 21 -5.93 -1.96 -15.81
N SER A 22 -5.51 -1.18 -14.82
CA SER A 22 -4.70 0.02 -15.03
C SER A 22 -3.41 -0.32 -15.79
N SER A 23 -2.95 0.61 -16.62
CA SER A 23 -1.74 0.41 -17.43
C SER A 23 -0.50 0.32 -16.52
N ARG A 24 0.55 -0.38 -16.98
CA ARG A 24 1.80 -0.51 -16.19
C ARG A 24 2.37 0.85 -15.76
N ALA A 25 2.20 1.89 -16.58
CA ALA A 25 2.67 3.23 -16.29
C ALA A 25 1.86 3.91 -15.17
N GLU A 26 0.54 3.75 -15.18
CA GLU A 26 -0.35 4.27 -14.13
C GLU A 26 -0.14 3.56 -12.78
N LEU A 27 0.12 2.24 -12.79
CA LEU A 27 0.49 1.52 -11.57
C LEU A 27 1.75 2.09 -10.96
N ILE A 28 2.81 2.29 -11.75
CA ILE A 28 4.08 2.85 -11.29
C ILE A 28 3.86 4.27 -10.74
N GLY A 29 3.07 5.10 -11.45
CA GLY A 29 2.71 6.44 -11.00
C GLY A 29 1.99 6.43 -9.66
N SER A 30 1.00 5.54 -9.50
CA SER A 30 0.22 5.41 -8.26
C SER A 30 1.09 4.91 -7.10
N THR A 31 1.97 3.93 -7.33
CA THR A 31 2.91 3.44 -6.30
C THR A 31 3.91 4.53 -5.90
N TRP A 32 4.38 5.35 -6.84
CA TRP A 32 5.28 6.46 -6.54
C TRP A 32 4.63 7.49 -5.60
N VAL A 33 3.37 7.86 -5.89
CA VAL A 33 2.60 8.77 -5.02
C VAL A 33 2.47 8.21 -3.61
N VAL A 34 2.17 6.92 -3.47
CA VAL A 34 2.04 6.25 -2.16
C VAL A 34 3.38 6.20 -1.41
N MET A 35 4.49 5.92 -2.11
CA MET A 35 5.81 5.91 -1.48
C MET A 35 6.19 7.29 -0.93
N VAL A 36 5.96 8.35 -1.72
CA VAL A 36 6.27 9.72 -1.30
C VAL A 36 5.37 10.17 -0.14
N SER A 37 4.06 9.89 -0.20
CA SER A 37 3.13 10.28 0.85
C SER A 37 3.40 9.54 2.16
N SER A 38 3.71 8.25 2.09
CA SER A 38 4.09 7.44 3.26
C SER A 38 5.39 7.94 3.88
N LEU A 39 6.40 8.25 3.06
CA LEU A 39 7.67 8.80 3.55
C LEU A 39 7.49 10.15 4.24
N LEU A 40 6.66 11.03 3.67
CA LEU A 40 6.34 12.32 4.28
C LEU A 40 5.68 12.15 5.65
N LEU A 41 4.67 11.28 5.74
CA LEU A 41 3.97 10.97 6.99
C LEU A 41 4.93 10.37 8.03
N ALA A 42 5.77 9.42 7.63
CA ALA A 42 6.75 8.80 8.51
C ALA A 42 7.74 9.83 9.08
N LEU A 43 8.17 10.80 8.27
CA LEU A 43 9.06 11.87 8.71
C LEU A 43 8.36 12.78 9.73
N VAL A 44 7.12 13.18 9.44
CA VAL A 44 6.33 14.01 10.36
C VAL A 44 6.15 13.30 11.71
N VAL A 45 5.64 12.06 11.70
CA VAL A 45 5.43 11.27 12.93
C VAL A 45 6.75 11.08 13.69
N GLY A 46 7.83 10.72 12.98
CA GLY A 46 9.15 10.52 13.61
C GLY A 46 9.70 11.79 14.26
N VAL A 47 9.49 12.98 13.66
CA VAL A 47 9.87 14.26 14.27
C VAL A 47 9.04 14.54 15.53
N PHE A 48 7.73 14.31 15.48
CA PHE A 48 6.86 14.47 16.64
C PHE A 48 7.26 13.51 17.78
N ASP A 49 7.53 12.25 17.49
CA ASP A 49 7.97 11.27 18.48
C ASP A 49 9.31 11.65 19.12
N PHE A 50 10.25 12.14 18.31
CA PHE A 50 11.54 12.62 18.80
C PHE A 50 11.39 13.85 19.71
N LEU A 51 10.55 14.81 19.30
CA LEU A 51 10.28 16.02 20.08
C LEU A 51 9.60 15.69 21.41
N CYS A 52 8.55 14.87 21.38
CA CYS A 52 7.84 14.41 22.56
C CYS A 52 8.77 13.66 23.53
N THR A 53 9.60 12.73 23.02
CA THR A 53 10.56 11.99 23.85
C THR A 53 11.58 12.92 24.49
N THR A 54 12.07 13.92 23.76
CA THR A 54 13.04 14.90 24.27
C THR A 54 12.42 15.79 25.34
N LEU A 55 11.19 16.26 25.13
CA LEU A 55 10.44 17.06 26.11
C LEU A 55 10.16 16.27 27.39
N ILE A 56 9.70 15.02 27.26
CA ILE A 56 9.45 14.14 28.42
C ILE A 56 10.75 13.89 29.20
N ARG A 57 11.87 13.62 28.51
CA ARG A 57 13.17 13.47 29.17
C ARG A 57 13.62 14.73 29.90
N TRP A 58 13.27 15.91 29.39
CA TRP A 58 13.57 17.19 30.06
C TRP A 58 12.70 17.41 31.30
N VAL A 59 11.44 16.98 31.28
CA VAL A 59 10.49 17.18 32.40
C VAL A 59 10.70 16.15 33.53
N VAL A 60 11.09 14.92 33.18
CA VAL A 60 11.30 13.83 34.16
C VAL A 60 12.67 13.92 34.85
N ARG A 61 13.56 14.78 34.36
CA ARG A 61 14.89 15.01 34.92
C ARG A 61 14.91 16.24 35.80
#